data_AF-A0A096BIQ0-F1
#
_entry.id   AF-A0A096BIQ0-F1
#
_cell.length_a   1.000
_cell.length_b   1.000
_cell.length_c   1.000
_cell.angle_alpha   90.00
_cell.angle_beta   90.00
_cell.angle_gamma   90.00
#
_symmetry.space_group_name_H-M   'P 1'
#
loop_
_entity.id
_entity.type
_entity.pdbx_description
1 polymer ?
#
loop_
_entity_poly.entity_id
_entity_poly.type
_entity_poly.pdbx_seq_one_letter_code
_entity_poly.pdbx_strand_id
1 'polypeptide(L)'
;MKINIKLRPMLSIMIAVVLSIHLASCSEHIEDWQGNVTTGSILLSDNSIVSSKGYDASRMTAVGVVIGTRADSIWVVSTKNLGQYAYLDTLMSVSNVSSDESALCGIDNTSAILKSERKSPAVNIIRSYASPVKGWALPSIGELRMLSANIGTLGKVMETIGGDAFLTEPYLSSTQDGSSTQTEELYAKCISLHSGYISSILKTDVAQARPILRMKMN
;
A
#
# COMPACT_ATOMS: atom_id res chain seq x y z
N MET A 1 -39.40 -58.77 -5.22
CA MET A 1 -38.36 -59.66 -4.68
C MET A 1 -37.44 -58.80 -3.81
N LYS A 2 -37.53 -58.95 -2.47
CA LYS A 2 -36.73 -58.20 -1.48
C LYS A 2 -35.55 -59.07 -1.06
N ILE A 3 -34.33 -58.56 -1.11
CA ILE A 3 -33.16 -59.22 -0.54
C ILE A 3 -32.62 -58.31 0.58
N ASN A 4 -32.86 -58.75 1.82
CA ASN A 4 -32.32 -58.18 3.04
C ASN A 4 -31.01 -58.91 3.36
N ILE A 5 -29.88 -58.22 3.33
CA ILE A 5 -28.62 -58.75 3.87
C ILE A 5 -28.45 -58.17 5.27
N LYS A 6 -28.73 -59.00 6.28
CA LYS A 6 -28.34 -58.78 7.68
C LYS A 6 -26.89 -59.23 7.83
N LEU A 7 -25.99 -58.33 8.22
CA LEU A 7 -24.70 -58.68 8.80
C LEU A 7 -24.57 -58.01 10.17
N ARG A 8 -24.31 -58.81 11.19
CA ARG A 8 -24.07 -58.45 12.60
C ARG A 8 -22.99 -59.44 13.10
N PRO A 9 -22.26 -59.18 14.19
CA PRO A 9 -21.49 -57.98 14.50
C PRO A 9 -20.21 -58.37 15.29
N MET A 10 -19.06 -58.66 14.68
CA MET A 10 -17.82 -58.84 15.45
C MET A 10 -16.61 -58.62 14.55
N LEU A 11 -16.18 -57.37 14.45
CA LEU A 11 -14.78 -57.07 14.14
C LEU A 11 -14.41 -55.77 14.87
N SER A 12 -13.84 -55.97 16.06
CA SER A 12 -12.73 -55.18 16.59
C SER A 12 -12.96 -53.67 16.66
N ILE A 13 -13.45 -53.11 17.76
CA ILE A 13 -12.63 -52.75 18.95
C ILE A 13 -11.23 -52.26 18.54
N MET A 14 -11.16 -51.26 17.64
CA MET A 14 -9.94 -50.45 17.43
C MET A 14 -10.24 -49.10 16.77
N ILE A 15 -11.39 -48.48 17.08
CA ILE A 15 -11.69 -47.09 16.71
C ILE A 15 -12.41 -46.44 17.91
N ALA A 16 -11.74 -46.39 19.05
CA ALA A 16 -12.26 -45.78 20.29
C ALA A 16 -11.20 -44.93 21.00
N VAL A 17 -10.21 -44.41 20.28
CA VAL A 17 -9.12 -43.54 20.82
C VAL A 17 -8.99 -42.22 20.06
N VAL A 18 -10.05 -41.77 19.38
CA VAL A 18 -10.06 -40.41 18.78
C VAL A 18 -11.34 -39.67 19.15
N LEU A 19 -11.72 -39.78 20.42
CA LEU A 19 -12.62 -38.82 21.04
C LEU A 19 -11.94 -38.36 22.33
N SER A 20 -11.79 -37.04 22.47
CA SER A 20 -11.42 -36.30 23.69
C SER A 20 -9.97 -35.81 23.79
N ILE A 21 -9.56 -34.90 22.90
CA ILE A 21 -8.70 -33.78 23.32
C ILE A 21 -9.27 -32.47 22.76
N HIS A 22 -10.13 -31.86 23.58
CA HIS A 22 -10.21 -30.44 23.89
C HIS A 22 -10.18 -29.43 22.74
N LEU A 23 -11.39 -28.90 22.49
CA LEU A 23 -11.70 -27.52 22.17
C LEU A 23 -10.66 -26.52 22.68
N ALA A 24 -9.93 -25.90 21.77
CA ALA A 24 -9.47 -24.51 21.83
C ALA A 24 -8.74 -24.15 20.53
N SER A 25 -9.43 -24.24 19.38
CA SER A 25 -9.11 -23.28 18.35
C SER A 25 -9.96 -22.08 18.67
N CYS A 26 -9.35 -21.06 19.28
CA CYS A 26 -9.88 -19.72 19.22
C CYS A 26 -10.35 -19.53 17.78
N SER A 27 -11.64 -19.20 17.63
CA SER A 27 -12.05 -18.43 16.47
C SER A 27 -11.16 -17.20 16.52
N GLU A 28 -10.05 -17.24 15.78
CA GLU A 28 -9.48 -15.99 15.31
C GLU A 28 -10.67 -15.35 14.60
N HIS A 29 -11.15 -14.26 15.17
CA HIS A 29 -12.12 -13.41 14.50
C HIS A 29 -11.44 -13.04 13.19
N ILE A 30 -11.69 -13.83 12.14
CA ILE A 30 -11.70 -13.33 10.79
C ILE A 30 -12.90 -12.39 10.84
N GLU A 31 -12.66 -11.17 11.29
CA GLU A 31 -13.51 -10.06 10.94
C GLU A 31 -13.47 -10.05 9.42
N ASP A 32 -14.51 -10.69 8.88
CA ASP A 32 -15.02 -10.45 7.55
C ASP A 32 -14.85 -8.95 7.29
N TRP A 33 -14.26 -8.58 6.15
CA TRP A 33 -13.96 -7.20 5.76
C TRP A 33 -15.23 -6.37 5.50
N GLN A 34 -16.25 -6.51 6.36
CA GLN A 34 -17.57 -5.89 6.31
C GLN A 34 -17.64 -4.57 7.09
N GLY A 35 -16.50 -3.96 7.40
CA GLY A 35 -16.44 -2.52 7.60
C GLY A 35 -16.15 -1.87 6.26
N ASN A 36 -17.07 -1.05 5.71
CA ASN A 36 -16.84 -0.26 4.50
C ASN A 36 -15.47 0.46 4.62
N VAL A 37 -14.45 -0.04 3.94
CA VAL A 37 -13.13 0.58 3.93
C VAL A 37 -13.25 1.91 3.21
N THR A 38 -13.09 3.00 3.94
CA THR A 38 -13.21 4.35 3.41
C THR A 38 -11.87 5.06 3.47
N THR A 39 -11.74 6.13 2.68
CA THR A 39 -10.64 7.09 2.87
C THR A 39 -10.57 7.53 4.34
N GLY A 40 -9.37 7.49 4.92
CA GLY A 40 -9.13 7.77 6.33
C GLY A 40 -9.20 6.56 7.25
N SER A 41 -9.59 5.37 6.77
CA SER A 41 -9.37 4.12 7.52
C SER A 41 -7.87 3.88 7.71
N ILE A 42 -7.49 3.17 8.77
CA ILE A 42 -6.11 3.02 9.21
C ILE A 42 -5.68 1.56 8.99
N LEU A 43 -4.55 1.39 8.30
CA LEU A 43 -3.87 0.11 8.19
C LEU A 43 -3.00 -0.11 9.43
N LEU A 44 -3.19 -1.24 10.10
CA LEU A 44 -2.43 -1.66 11.27
C LEU A 44 -1.26 -2.57 10.91
N SER A 45 -0.32 -2.71 11.83
CA SER A 45 0.89 -3.54 11.67
C SER A 45 0.62 -5.02 11.43
N ASP A 46 -0.56 -5.51 11.81
CA ASP A 46 -1.02 -6.89 11.60
C ASP A 46 -1.79 -7.09 10.27
N ASN A 47 -1.81 -6.06 9.40
CA ASN A 47 -2.55 -5.98 8.13
C ASN A 47 -4.07 -5.81 8.25
N SER A 48 -4.62 -5.70 9.45
CA SER A 48 -6.03 -5.33 9.62
C SER A 48 -6.24 -3.85 9.29
N ILE A 49 -7.47 -3.51 8.87
CA ILE A 49 -7.89 -2.13 8.63
C ILE A 49 -9.03 -1.77 9.56
N VAL A 50 -8.83 -0.72 10.34
CA VAL A 50 -9.84 -0.18 11.26
C VAL A 50 -10.31 1.19 10.82
N SER A 51 -11.53 1.58 11.21
CA SER A 51 -11.95 2.98 11.06
C SER A 51 -11.13 3.90 11.97
N SER A 52 -10.99 5.18 11.61
CA SER A 52 -10.30 6.16 12.46
C SER A 52 -10.90 6.31 13.86
N LYS A 53 -12.22 6.09 14.02
CA LYS A 53 -12.91 6.11 15.32
C LYS A 53 -12.64 4.87 16.17
N GLY A 54 -12.34 3.74 15.52
CA GLY A 54 -12.04 2.48 16.19
C GLY A 54 -10.57 2.32 16.57
N TYR A 55 -9.73 3.29 16.21
CA TYR A 55 -8.30 3.24 16.51
C TYR A 55 -8.02 3.56 17.97
N ASP A 56 -7.19 2.72 18.59
CA ASP A 56 -6.76 2.84 19.97
C ASP A 56 -5.22 2.74 20.04
N ALA A 57 -4.56 3.89 20.19
CA ALA A 57 -3.10 3.98 20.21
C ALA A 57 -2.43 3.19 21.36
N SER A 58 -3.19 2.76 22.38
CA SER A 58 -2.66 1.93 23.48
C SER A 58 -2.55 0.45 23.13
N ARG A 59 -3.27 -0.01 22.10
CA ARG A 59 -3.35 -1.42 21.71
C ARG A 59 -3.03 -1.68 20.24
N MET A 60 -3.07 -0.64 19.40
CA MET A 60 -2.94 -0.74 17.96
C MET A 60 -1.74 0.05 17.46
N THR A 61 -1.02 -0.50 16.49
CA THR A 61 0.09 0.18 15.81
C THR A 61 -0.30 0.53 14.39
N ALA A 62 -0.55 1.80 14.11
CA ALA A 62 -0.83 2.27 12.76
C ALA A 62 0.45 2.30 11.89
N VAL A 63 0.34 1.82 10.66
CA VAL A 63 1.43 1.85 9.67
C VAL A 63 1.06 2.60 8.39
N GLY A 64 -0.22 2.87 8.17
CA GLY A 64 -0.67 3.70 7.07
C GLY A 64 -2.13 4.13 7.17
N VAL A 65 -2.54 4.99 6.23
CA VAL A 65 -3.91 5.50 6.12
C VAL A 65 -4.42 5.27 4.70
N VAL A 66 -5.62 4.72 4.57
CA VAL A 66 -6.31 4.52 3.31
C VAL A 66 -6.57 5.87 2.64
N ILE A 67 -6.02 6.07 1.45
CA ILE A 67 -6.25 7.28 0.65
C ILE A 67 -7.48 7.16 -0.26
N GLY A 68 -7.84 5.92 -0.64
CA GLY A 68 -8.98 5.65 -1.49
C GLY A 68 -9.07 4.19 -1.91
N THR A 69 -10.18 3.86 -2.56
CA THR A 69 -10.50 2.53 -3.08
C THR A 69 -10.94 2.64 -4.53
N ARG A 70 -10.64 1.61 -5.33
CA ARG A 70 -11.09 1.51 -6.74
C ARG A 70 -11.17 0.04 -7.11
N ALA A 71 -12.35 -0.37 -7.59
CA ALA A 71 -12.66 -1.77 -7.83
C ALA A 71 -12.32 -2.63 -6.60
N ASP A 72 -11.49 -3.66 -6.76
CA ASP A 72 -11.04 -4.61 -5.76
C ASP A 72 -9.77 -4.15 -5.01
N SER A 73 -9.41 -2.88 -5.07
CA SER A 73 -8.10 -2.40 -4.59
C SER A 73 -8.21 -1.21 -3.64
N ILE A 74 -7.32 -1.19 -2.65
CA ILE A 74 -7.16 -0.15 -1.63
C ILE A 74 -5.78 0.46 -1.81
N TRP A 75 -5.69 1.79 -1.73
CA TRP A 75 -4.43 2.51 -1.66
C TRP A 75 -4.22 3.08 -0.27
N VAL A 76 -3.04 2.87 0.27
CA VAL A 76 -2.66 3.28 1.63
C VAL A 76 -1.38 4.07 1.58
N VAL A 77 -1.34 5.27 2.17
CA VAL A 77 -0.11 6.03 2.36
C VAL A 77 0.53 5.69 3.71
N SER A 78 1.86 5.59 3.74
CA SER A 78 2.61 5.29 4.97
C SER A 78 2.43 6.38 6.04
N THR A 79 2.53 6.00 7.31
CA THR A 79 2.66 6.95 8.42
C THR A 79 3.95 7.74 8.38
N LYS A 80 4.97 7.28 7.65
CA LYS A 80 6.31 7.91 7.60
C LYS A 80 6.63 8.60 6.28
N ASN A 81 7.06 9.85 6.36
CA ASN A 81 7.74 10.55 5.29
C ASN A 81 9.23 10.20 5.36
N LEU A 82 9.82 9.71 4.27
CA LEU A 82 11.18 9.18 4.31
C LEU A 82 12.26 10.25 4.13
N GLY A 83 11.89 11.47 3.75
CA GLY A 83 12.80 12.57 3.46
C GLY A 83 12.86 12.88 1.96
N GLN A 84 13.88 13.64 1.55
CA GLN A 84 14.05 14.09 0.17
C GLN A 84 15.04 13.22 -0.60
N TYR A 85 14.62 12.71 -1.76
CA TYR A 85 15.45 11.86 -2.61
C TYR A 85 15.26 12.18 -4.08
N ALA A 86 16.30 11.96 -4.87
CA ALA A 86 16.24 12.08 -6.31
C ALA A 86 15.52 10.88 -6.94
N TYR A 87 14.83 11.11 -8.06
CA TYR A 87 14.16 10.08 -8.84
C TYR A 87 15.16 9.09 -9.43
N LEU A 88 16.20 9.59 -10.10
CA LEU A 88 17.36 8.83 -10.59
C LEU A 88 18.65 9.59 -10.26
N ASP A 89 19.78 8.90 -10.26
CA ASP A 89 21.10 9.54 -10.23
C ASP A 89 21.58 10.07 -11.59
N THR A 90 20.77 9.88 -12.64
CA THR A 90 21.09 10.22 -14.03
C THR A 90 19.86 10.75 -14.78
N LEU A 91 20.10 11.54 -15.84
CA LEU A 91 19.07 12.08 -16.72
C LEU A 91 18.79 11.11 -17.88
N MET A 92 18.12 10.00 -17.59
CA MET A 92 17.78 8.99 -18.59
C MET A 92 16.37 8.45 -18.37
N SER A 93 15.70 8.06 -19.45
CA SER A 93 14.42 7.35 -19.36
C SER A 93 14.59 5.95 -18.77
N VAL A 94 13.49 5.45 -18.19
CA VAL A 94 13.33 4.09 -17.71
C VAL A 94 12.22 3.43 -18.53
N SER A 95 12.55 2.36 -19.25
CA SER A 95 11.56 1.61 -20.02
C SER A 95 10.49 1.01 -19.11
N ASN A 96 9.26 0.89 -19.61
CA ASN A 96 8.10 0.31 -18.92
C ASN A 96 7.64 1.08 -17.66
N VAL A 97 8.13 2.30 -17.44
CA VAL A 97 7.54 3.23 -16.49
C VAL A 97 6.46 4.04 -17.21
N SER A 98 5.25 4.06 -16.66
CA SER A 98 4.15 4.83 -17.23
C SER A 98 4.36 6.33 -17.08
N SER A 99 4.06 7.07 -18.14
CA SER A 99 3.93 8.53 -18.15
C SER A 99 2.47 9.02 -18.04
N ASP A 100 1.50 8.10 -17.96
CA ASP A 100 0.08 8.44 -17.77
C ASP A 100 -0.16 9.03 -16.38
N GLU A 101 -0.50 10.32 -16.33
CA GLU A 101 -0.74 11.05 -15.09
C GLU A 101 -2.03 10.63 -14.35
N SER A 102 -2.88 9.82 -14.97
CA SER A 102 -4.11 9.28 -14.39
C SER A 102 -3.98 7.86 -13.85
N ALA A 103 -2.87 7.18 -14.18
CA ALA A 103 -2.66 5.79 -13.79
C ALA A 103 -2.34 5.64 -12.30
N LEU A 104 -2.87 4.58 -11.68
CA LEU A 104 -2.60 4.18 -10.29
C LEU A 104 -1.63 2.99 -10.27
N CYS A 105 -0.41 3.25 -10.74
CA CYS A 105 0.57 2.22 -11.11
C CYS A 105 1.90 2.36 -10.37
N GLY A 106 1.92 2.94 -9.16
CA GLY A 106 3.16 3.21 -8.44
C GLY A 106 4.02 1.96 -8.20
N ILE A 107 3.37 0.84 -7.87
CA ILE A 107 4.06 -0.45 -7.69
C ILE A 107 4.64 -1.02 -9.00
N ASP A 108 3.94 -0.84 -10.11
CA ASP A 108 4.35 -1.33 -11.42
C ASP A 108 5.54 -0.50 -11.94
N ASN A 109 5.46 0.84 -11.80
CA ASN A 109 6.57 1.75 -12.09
C ASN A 109 7.78 1.50 -11.19
N THR A 110 7.58 1.35 -9.88
CA THR A 110 8.66 1.03 -8.93
C THR A 110 9.36 -0.27 -9.31
N SER A 111 8.60 -1.28 -9.73
CA SER A 111 9.13 -2.56 -10.20
C SER A 111 9.92 -2.43 -11.50
N ALA A 112 9.46 -1.60 -12.44
CA ALA A 112 10.19 -1.31 -13.68
C ALA A 112 11.53 -0.60 -13.41
N ILE A 113 11.54 0.38 -12.50
CA ILE A 113 12.77 1.06 -12.06
C ILE A 113 13.73 0.06 -11.41
N LEU A 114 13.25 -0.79 -10.50
CA LEU A 114 14.07 -1.81 -9.83
C LEU A 114 14.68 -2.85 -10.79
N LYS A 115 13.94 -3.21 -11.84
CA LYS A 115 14.42 -4.15 -12.88
C LYS A 115 15.37 -3.52 -13.88
N SER A 116 15.44 -2.19 -13.91
CA SER A 116 16.34 -1.47 -14.81
C SER A 116 17.75 -1.40 -14.22
N GLU A 117 18.73 -1.10 -15.07
CA GLU A 117 20.12 -0.79 -14.64
C GLU A 117 20.25 0.63 -14.04
N ARG A 118 19.14 1.36 -13.86
CA ARG A 118 19.14 2.73 -13.35
C ARG A 118 19.15 2.74 -11.83
N LYS A 119 19.99 3.58 -11.23
CA LYS A 119 20.00 3.77 -9.78
C LYS A 119 19.00 4.85 -9.41
N SER A 120 18.03 4.49 -8.59
CA SER A 120 17.01 5.41 -8.08
C SER A 120 17.16 5.57 -6.56
N PRO A 121 17.67 6.72 -6.08
CA PRO A 121 17.70 7.01 -4.64
C PRO A 121 16.32 6.91 -3.98
N ALA A 122 15.27 7.43 -4.63
CA ALA A 122 13.90 7.38 -4.13
C ALA A 122 13.34 5.96 -4.01
N VAL A 123 13.56 5.11 -5.02
CA VAL A 123 13.13 3.69 -4.94
C VAL A 123 13.97 2.91 -3.93
N ASN A 124 15.26 3.21 -3.82
CA ASN A 124 16.15 2.57 -2.86
C ASN A 124 15.72 2.82 -1.41
N ILE A 125 15.37 4.07 -1.06
CA ILE A 125 14.93 4.38 0.31
C ILE A 125 13.60 3.67 0.63
N ILE A 126 12.67 3.62 -0.33
CA ILE A 126 11.38 2.92 -0.18
C ILE A 126 11.59 1.42 0.00
N ARG A 127 12.50 0.80 -0.75
CA ARG A 127 12.85 -0.62 -0.58
C ARG A 127 13.43 -0.90 0.80
N SER A 128 14.21 0.02 1.37
CA SER A 128 14.75 -0.09 2.72
C SER A 128 13.79 0.34 3.83
N TYR A 129 12.55 0.74 3.50
CA TYR A 129 11.59 1.19 4.50
C TYR A 129 11.23 0.05 5.46
N ALA A 130 11.61 0.23 6.73
CA ALA A 130 11.32 -0.70 7.80
C ALA A 130 9.84 -0.62 8.19
N SER A 131 9.04 -1.57 7.71
CA SER A 131 7.63 -1.72 8.05
C SER A 131 7.28 -3.21 8.24
N PRO A 132 6.39 -3.53 9.19
CA PRO A 132 5.85 -4.89 9.33
C PRO A 132 5.00 -5.29 8.12
N VAL A 133 4.41 -4.33 7.41
CA VAL A 133 3.69 -4.54 6.15
C VAL A 133 4.66 -4.37 4.97
N LYS A 134 4.55 -5.25 3.97
CA LYS A 134 5.41 -5.27 2.77
C LYS A 134 4.65 -4.79 1.53
N GLY A 135 5.40 -4.50 0.47
CA GLY A 135 4.83 -4.08 -0.83
C GLY A 135 4.73 -2.57 -1.02
N TRP A 136 5.38 -1.77 -0.17
CA TRP A 136 5.48 -0.33 -0.32
C TRP A 136 6.21 0.06 -1.62
N ALA A 137 5.73 1.10 -2.28
CA ALA A 137 6.19 1.58 -3.58
C ALA A 137 6.34 3.10 -3.61
N LEU A 138 7.10 3.60 -4.59
CA LEU A 138 7.10 5.02 -4.95
C LEU A 138 5.76 5.32 -5.67
N PRO A 139 4.90 6.19 -5.11
CA PRO A 139 3.58 6.43 -5.68
C PRO A 139 3.68 7.00 -7.09
N SER A 140 2.79 6.57 -7.97
CA SER A 140 2.52 7.26 -9.24
C SER A 140 1.90 8.64 -8.98
N ILE A 141 1.97 9.52 -9.98
CA ILE A 141 1.37 10.85 -9.82
C ILE A 141 -0.16 10.75 -9.66
N GLY A 142 -0.82 9.77 -10.28
CA GLY A 142 -2.26 9.52 -10.09
C GLY A 142 -2.61 9.14 -8.64
N GLU A 143 -1.77 8.36 -7.98
CA GLU A 143 -1.92 8.02 -6.56
C GLU A 143 -1.69 9.23 -5.65
N LEU A 144 -0.69 10.06 -5.95
CA LEU A 144 -0.49 11.31 -5.19
C LEU A 144 -1.61 12.33 -5.41
N ARG A 145 -2.21 12.36 -6.61
CA ARG A 145 -3.43 13.16 -6.86
C ARG A 145 -4.61 12.67 -6.02
N MET A 146 -4.80 11.35 -5.93
CA MET A 146 -5.83 10.75 -5.06
C MET A 146 -5.60 11.14 -3.59
N LEU A 147 -4.34 11.14 -3.15
CA LEU A 147 -3.95 11.58 -1.81
C LEU A 147 -4.24 13.08 -1.61
N SER A 148 -3.81 13.93 -2.55
CA SER A 148 -4.00 15.38 -2.50
C SER A 148 -5.48 15.77 -2.43
N ALA A 149 -6.34 15.09 -3.20
CA ALA A 149 -7.78 15.31 -3.17
C ALA A 149 -8.42 15.04 -1.78
N ASN A 150 -7.75 14.27 -0.93
CA ASN A 150 -8.22 13.88 0.40
C ASN A 150 -7.35 14.43 1.55
N ILE A 151 -6.43 15.35 1.25
CA ILE A 151 -5.35 15.77 2.17
C ILE A 151 -5.86 16.27 3.53
N GLY A 152 -7.00 16.98 3.55
CA GLY A 152 -7.57 17.51 4.80
C GLY A 152 -8.09 16.42 5.75
N THR A 153 -8.69 15.35 5.21
CA THR A 153 -9.11 14.19 6.02
C THR A 153 -7.90 13.39 6.47
N LEU A 154 -6.98 13.11 5.54
CA LEU A 154 -5.79 12.31 5.82
C LEU A 154 -4.87 12.98 6.83
N GLY A 155 -4.71 14.31 6.78
CA GLY A 155 -3.92 15.08 7.74
C GLY A 155 -4.41 14.91 9.18
N LYS A 156 -5.73 15.03 9.41
CA LYS A 156 -6.34 14.83 10.73
C LYS A 156 -6.15 13.40 11.24
N VAL A 157 -6.24 12.41 10.35
CA VAL A 157 -6.00 11.00 10.72
C VAL A 157 -4.53 10.79 11.06
N MET A 158 -3.60 11.35 10.28
CA MET A 158 -2.15 11.29 10.58
C MET A 158 -1.84 11.89 11.95
N GLU A 159 -2.41 13.06 12.28
CA GLU A 159 -2.28 13.65 13.62
C GLU A 159 -2.79 12.71 14.72
N THR A 160 -3.96 12.09 14.51
CA THR A 160 -4.59 11.17 15.47
C THR A 160 -3.73 9.93 15.74
N ILE A 161 -3.08 9.39 14.70
CA ILE A 161 -2.30 8.14 14.79
C ILE A 161 -0.80 8.38 15.08
N GLY A 162 -0.36 9.63 15.24
CA GLY A 162 1.06 9.97 15.43
C GLY A 162 1.90 9.76 14.16
N GLY A 163 1.29 9.84 12.98
CA GLY A 163 1.96 9.82 11.69
C GLY A 163 2.60 11.17 11.37
N ASP A 164 3.56 11.15 10.44
CA ASP A 164 4.24 12.37 10.00
C ASP A 164 3.27 13.26 9.19
N ALA A 165 3.29 14.57 9.46
CA ALA A 165 2.48 15.54 8.76
C ALA A 165 2.80 15.59 7.25
N PHE A 166 1.81 16.00 6.45
CA PHE A 166 2.03 16.27 5.02
C PHE A 166 2.64 17.65 4.83
N LEU A 167 3.81 17.69 4.21
CA LEU A 167 4.62 18.88 4.03
C LEU A 167 4.12 19.74 2.86
N THR A 168 4.57 20.99 2.80
CA THR A 168 4.25 21.93 1.71
C THR A 168 5.11 21.74 0.46
N GLU A 169 6.26 21.11 0.65
CA GLU A 169 7.26 20.77 -0.34
C GLU A 169 6.70 19.71 -1.32
N PRO A 170 7.16 19.69 -2.58
CA PRO A 170 6.69 18.71 -3.55
C PRO A 170 7.00 17.26 -3.15
N TYR A 171 6.02 16.39 -3.39
CA TYR A 171 6.15 14.95 -3.25
C TYR A 171 6.48 14.31 -4.59
N LEU A 172 7.54 13.51 -4.60
CA LEU A 172 8.05 12.84 -5.78
C LEU A 172 7.14 11.67 -6.17
N SER A 173 6.88 11.54 -7.46
CA SER A 173 6.20 10.37 -8.02
C SER A 173 7.13 9.44 -8.77
N SER A 174 6.65 8.22 -9.06
CA SER A 174 7.29 7.26 -9.96
C SER A 174 6.93 7.49 -11.44
N THR A 175 6.17 8.53 -11.78
CA THR A 175 5.72 8.84 -13.14
C THR A 175 6.74 9.73 -13.86
N GLN A 176 7.15 9.35 -15.07
CA GLN A 176 8.04 10.17 -15.91
C GLN A 176 7.26 11.27 -16.65
N ASP A 177 7.92 12.37 -17.02
CA ASP A 177 7.29 13.41 -17.84
C ASP A 177 7.26 13.06 -19.32
N GLY A 178 6.24 12.31 -19.74
CA GLY A 178 6.07 11.86 -21.12
C GLY A 178 5.57 12.90 -22.12
N SER A 179 5.63 14.21 -21.82
CA SER A 179 5.19 15.27 -22.74
C SER A 179 5.96 15.28 -24.08
N SER A 180 7.20 14.77 -24.06
CA SER A 180 8.07 14.51 -25.20
C SER A 180 9.14 13.49 -24.79
N THR A 181 9.88 12.93 -25.76
CA THR A 181 11.02 12.04 -25.47
C THR A 181 12.10 12.75 -24.62
N GLN A 182 12.35 14.04 -24.90
CA GLN A 182 13.34 14.81 -24.15
C GLN A 182 12.90 15.06 -22.71
N THR A 183 11.63 15.39 -22.47
CA THR A 183 11.13 15.56 -21.10
C THR A 183 11.07 14.24 -20.35
N GLU A 184 10.79 13.14 -21.05
CA GLU A 184 10.76 11.81 -20.44
C GLU A 184 12.15 11.40 -19.96
N GLU A 185 13.21 11.80 -20.66
CA GLU A 185 14.59 11.59 -20.22
C GLU A 185 14.95 12.45 -19.01
N LEU A 186 14.62 13.74 -19.05
CA LEU A 186 15.10 14.74 -18.10
C LEU A 186 14.29 14.80 -16.79
N TYR A 187 12.97 14.60 -16.85
CA TYR A 187 12.07 14.97 -15.76
C TYR A 187 11.19 13.80 -15.28
N ALA A 188 10.86 13.85 -13.99
CA ALA A 188 9.79 13.09 -13.37
C ALA A 188 8.68 14.05 -12.90
N LYS A 189 7.48 13.53 -12.64
CA LYS A 189 6.39 14.33 -12.08
C LYS A 189 6.47 14.38 -10.55
N CYS A 190 6.12 15.52 -9.98
CA CYS A 190 5.91 15.71 -8.55
C CYS A 190 4.65 16.55 -8.31
N ILE A 191 4.17 16.59 -7.06
CA ILE A 191 2.96 17.34 -6.70
C ILE A 191 3.11 18.01 -5.34
N SER A 192 2.64 19.25 -5.26
CA SER A 192 2.41 19.93 -3.98
C SER A 192 1.04 19.51 -3.43
N LEU A 193 1.04 18.64 -2.40
CA LEU A 193 -0.18 17.96 -1.94
C LEU A 193 -1.31 18.89 -1.50
N HIS A 194 -0.98 20.02 -0.88
CA HIS A 194 -1.99 20.95 -0.35
C HIS A 194 -2.68 21.77 -1.45
N SER A 195 -2.01 22.01 -2.58
CA SER A 195 -2.59 22.75 -3.72
C SER A 195 -3.07 21.83 -4.84
N GLY A 196 -2.60 20.58 -4.88
CA GLY A 196 -2.81 19.67 -6.00
C GLY A 196 -2.02 20.04 -7.26
N TYR A 197 -1.11 21.04 -7.17
CA TYR A 197 -0.32 21.49 -8.30
C TYR A 197 0.72 20.44 -8.69
N ILE A 198 0.63 19.95 -9.93
CA ILE A 198 1.56 18.99 -10.52
C ILE A 198 2.62 19.76 -11.31
N SER A 199 3.88 19.42 -11.10
CA SER A 199 5.00 19.98 -11.85
C SER A 199 5.99 18.89 -12.25
N SER A 200 6.96 19.29 -13.06
CA SER A 200 8.08 18.45 -13.46
C SER A 200 9.33 18.83 -12.67
N ILE A 201 10.09 17.84 -12.24
CA ILE A 201 11.35 17.98 -11.49
C ILE A 201 12.45 17.23 -12.22
N LEU A 202 13.66 17.78 -12.29
CA LEU A 202 14.80 17.07 -12.88
C LEU A 202 14.99 15.76 -12.11
N LYS A 203 15.28 14.67 -12.82
CA LYS A 203 15.38 13.36 -12.16
C LYS A 203 16.45 13.30 -11.08
N THR A 204 17.48 14.13 -11.20
CA THR A 204 18.60 14.27 -10.27
C THR A 204 18.31 15.19 -9.08
N ASP A 205 17.25 15.98 -9.13
CA ASP A 205 16.86 16.86 -8.04
C ASP A 205 16.02 16.11 -7.01
N VAL A 206 16.05 16.58 -5.77
CA VAL A 206 15.43 15.89 -4.62
C VAL A 206 14.02 16.43 -4.33
N ALA A 207 13.10 15.53 -3.99
CA ALA A 207 11.75 15.85 -3.52
C ALA A 207 11.29 14.82 -2.48
N GLN A 208 10.20 15.11 -1.76
CA GLN A 208 9.73 14.28 -0.66
C GLN A 208 9.32 12.88 -1.14
N ALA A 209 9.84 11.84 -0.52
CA ALA A 209 9.49 10.45 -0.79
C ALA A 209 8.61 9.92 0.35
N ARG A 210 7.34 9.62 0.02
CA ARG A 210 6.41 8.98 0.96
C ARG A 210 5.81 7.72 0.33
N PRO A 211 6.07 6.53 0.90
CA PRO A 211 5.60 5.28 0.35
C PRO A 211 4.08 5.17 0.24
N ILE A 212 3.64 4.44 -0.79
CA ILE A 212 2.27 3.99 -0.94
C ILE A 212 2.20 2.46 -1.06
N LEU A 213 1.11 1.87 -0.60
CA LEU A 213 0.81 0.45 -0.72
C LEU A 213 -0.49 0.28 -1.49
N ARG A 214 -0.51 -0.66 -2.43
CA ARG A 214 -1.72 -1.16 -3.10
C ARG A 214 -2.07 -2.52 -2.51
N MET A 215 -3.23 -2.65 -1.89
CA MET A 215 -3.76 -3.91 -1.35
C MET A 215 -4.95 -4.36 -2.17
N LYS A 216 -5.17 -5.68 -2.26
CA LYS A 216 -6.36 -6.27 -2.87
C LYS A 216 -7.39 -6.59 -1.78
N MET A 217 -8.65 -6.24 -2.02
CA MET A 217 -9.79 -6.73 -1.27
C MET A 217 -10.10 -8.14 -1.80
N ASN A 218 -10.06 -9.14 -0.93
CA ASN A 218 -10.46 -10.51 -1.26
C ASN A 218 -11.94 -10.73 -0.98
#